data_AF-A0A847YIE8-F1
#
_entry.id   AF-A0A847YIE8-F1
#
_cell.length_a   1.000
_cell.length_b   1.000
_cell.length_c   1.000
_cell.angle_alpha   90.00
_cell.angle_beta   90.00
_cell.angle_gamma   90.00
#
_symmetry.space_group_name_H-M   'P 1'
#
loop_
_entity.id
_entity.type
_entity.pdbx_description
1 polymer ?
#
loop_
_entity_poly.entity_id
_entity_poly.type
_entity_poly.pdbx_seq_one_letter_code
_entity_poly.pdbx_strand_id
1 'polypeptide(L)'
;MNMHLTELFLQFNTSSEIINFSDFSYFYGQMGAGKSTIARLIDYCLGGDLREAEMTPALQTQFVFASLSLLINKTPLTLERNAHSNQVRARWDFDGQAFGIMIPARVAAGEVLPDSGVEVLSDLIFYLSGKKPPRVRRSKTKEDSELERLSFRDLYWYCYLDQDNMDSSFFNLDDGANYWKKLKSRDVLRFIVGFHQEQVAELEAQLELARADRLKCEAGAAAISEALNSAEITSQAELDDKKKEISSMIAKAEADIDSVRAKKQGLRSPSMESLQEKAQRLAQKKCNLERAIEDIKEMITRDKAHKY
;
A
#
# COMPACT_ATOMS: atom_id res chain seq x y z
N MET A 1 10.49 -2.78 -3.65
CA MET A 1 9.61 -2.59 -4.81
C MET A 1 10.52 -2.57 -6.01
N ASN A 2 10.45 -3.59 -6.86
CA ASN A 2 11.24 -3.65 -8.09
C ASN A 2 10.32 -3.24 -9.24
N MET A 3 10.66 -2.20 -9.98
CA MET A 3 9.82 -1.66 -11.05
C MET A 3 10.68 -1.44 -12.29
N HIS A 4 10.29 -2.07 -13.40
CA HIS A 4 10.99 -1.96 -14.69
C HIS A 4 10.04 -1.43 -15.75
N LEU A 5 10.45 -0.40 -16.47
CA LEU A 5 9.69 0.10 -17.62
C LEU A 5 10.03 -0.77 -18.83
N THR A 6 9.03 -1.13 -19.63
CA THR A 6 9.22 -2.00 -20.80
C THR A 6 8.86 -1.29 -22.09
N GLU A 7 7.72 -0.59 -22.11
CA GLU A 7 7.23 0.07 -23.31
C GLU A 7 6.39 1.29 -22.93
N LEU A 8 6.51 2.36 -23.72
CA LEU A 8 5.59 3.48 -23.75
C LEU A 8 4.98 3.57 -25.15
N PHE A 9 3.69 3.30 -25.23
CA PHE A 9 2.88 3.47 -26.44
C PHE A 9 2.16 4.81 -26.39
N LEU A 10 2.25 5.58 -27.47
CA LEU A 10 1.62 6.88 -27.60
C LEU A 10 0.69 6.88 -28.81
N GLN A 11 -0.57 7.23 -28.58
CA GLN A 11 -1.53 7.43 -29.66
C GLN A 11 -1.73 8.92 -29.89
N PHE A 12 -1.57 9.30 -31.16
CA PHE A 12 -1.94 10.60 -31.67
C PHE A 12 -3.12 10.48 -32.64
N ASN A 13 -3.75 11.61 -33.00
CA ASN A 13 -4.85 11.62 -33.95
C ASN A 13 -4.47 11.06 -35.33
N THR A 14 -3.21 11.20 -35.73
CA THR A 14 -2.74 10.86 -37.09
C THR A 14 -1.61 9.83 -37.11
N SER A 15 -1.03 9.49 -35.96
CA SER A 15 0.09 8.57 -35.84
C SER A 15 0.07 7.83 -34.51
N SER A 16 0.88 6.79 -34.41
CA SER A 16 1.16 6.07 -33.17
C SER A 16 2.66 5.87 -33.05
N GLU A 17 3.21 6.05 -31.86
CA GLU A 17 4.64 5.89 -31.58
C GLU A 17 4.82 4.85 -30.48
N ILE A 18 5.82 3.98 -30.64
CA ILE A 18 6.20 2.97 -29.65
C ILE A 18 7.63 3.24 -29.22
N ILE A 19 7.82 3.38 -27.91
CA ILE A 19 9.14 3.55 -27.30
C ILE A 19 9.41 2.35 -26.41
N ASN A 20 10.37 1.53 -26.82
CA ASN A 20 10.83 0.38 -26.03
C ASN A 20 11.92 0.81 -25.05
N PHE A 21 11.79 0.37 -23.81
CA PHE A 21 12.81 0.55 -22.79
C PHE A 21 13.61 -0.73 -22.59
N SER A 22 14.89 -0.54 -22.32
CA SER A 22 15.78 -1.59 -21.85
C SER A 22 16.38 -1.18 -20.51
N ASP A 23 17.27 -1.99 -19.93
CA ASP A 23 17.97 -1.64 -18.70
C ASP A 23 18.69 -0.28 -18.79
N PHE A 24 19.08 0.12 -20.00
CA PHE A 24 19.63 1.45 -20.29
C PHE A 24 19.14 1.98 -21.63
N SER A 25 18.33 3.04 -21.60
CA SER A 25 17.86 3.74 -22.80
C SER A 25 18.43 5.15 -22.87
N TYR A 26 19.04 5.51 -24.00
CA TYR A 26 19.59 6.84 -24.25
C TYR A 26 18.86 7.53 -25.40
N PHE A 27 18.23 8.68 -25.10
CA PHE A 27 17.51 9.49 -26.08
C PHE A 27 18.33 10.71 -26.46
N TYR A 28 18.64 10.85 -27.75
CA TYR A 28 19.40 11.98 -28.30
C TYR A 28 18.64 12.67 -29.42
N GLY A 29 18.98 13.92 -29.71
CA GLY A 29 18.31 14.73 -30.73
C GLY A 29 18.49 16.23 -30.49
N GLN A 30 17.98 17.05 -31.41
CA GLN A 30 18.08 18.51 -31.29
C GLN A 30 17.32 19.05 -30.07
N MET A 31 17.70 20.26 -29.62
CA MET A 31 16.96 20.98 -28.57
C MET A 31 15.51 21.19 -29.03
N GLY A 32 14.54 20.87 -28.18
CA GLY A 32 13.11 20.92 -28.54
C GLY A 32 12.55 19.67 -29.22
N ALA A 33 13.35 18.63 -29.49
CA ALA A 33 12.88 17.39 -30.12
C ALA A 33 11.99 16.49 -29.22
N GLY A 34 11.54 16.96 -28.05
CA GLY A 34 10.63 16.22 -27.17
C GLY A 34 11.26 15.16 -26.26
N LYS A 35 12.59 15.16 -26.08
CA LYS A 35 13.28 14.20 -25.19
C LYS A 35 12.75 14.23 -23.75
N SER A 36 12.69 15.42 -23.16
CA SER A 36 12.15 15.61 -21.81
C SER A 36 10.66 15.25 -21.73
N THR A 37 9.94 15.40 -22.85
CA THR A 37 8.52 15.06 -22.95
C THR A 37 8.28 13.56 -22.78
N ILE A 38 9.20 12.69 -23.22
CA ILE A 38 9.11 11.23 -22.97
C ILE A 38 9.02 10.95 -21.46
N ALA A 39 9.90 11.56 -20.66
CA ALA A 39 9.88 11.36 -19.22
C ALA A 39 8.63 11.95 -18.54
N ARG A 40 8.10 13.07 -19.07
CA ARG A 40 6.83 13.65 -18.62
C ARG A 40 5.64 12.75 -18.94
N LEU A 41 5.65 12.06 -20.08
CA LEU A 41 4.60 11.10 -20.44
C LEU A 41 4.63 9.85 -19.55
N ILE A 42 5.83 9.40 -19.15
CA ILE A 42 5.98 8.36 -18.13
C ILE A 42 5.37 8.83 -16.80
N ASP A 43 5.74 10.03 -16.30
CA ASP A 43 5.13 10.59 -15.07
C ASP A 43 3.60 10.73 -15.22
N TYR A 44 3.10 11.13 -16.39
CA TYR A 44 1.68 11.24 -16.67
C TYR A 44 0.92 9.92 -16.50
N CYS A 45 1.46 8.83 -17.03
CA CYS A 45 0.90 7.48 -16.82
C CYS A 45 0.97 7.05 -15.35
N LEU A 46 1.96 7.53 -14.58
CA LEU A 46 2.13 7.28 -13.15
C LEU A 46 1.33 8.24 -12.24
N GLY A 47 0.44 9.05 -12.81
CA GLY A 47 -0.46 9.94 -12.07
C GLY A 47 -0.01 11.41 -12.00
N GLY A 48 1.03 11.79 -12.74
CA GLY A 48 1.44 13.16 -13.03
C GLY A 48 0.42 13.94 -13.84
N ASP A 49 0.50 15.27 -13.80
CA ASP A 49 -0.32 16.10 -14.69
C ASP A 49 0.58 16.55 -15.81
N LEU A 50 0.11 16.41 -17.04
CA LEU A 50 0.80 16.96 -18.19
C LEU A 50 0.35 18.42 -18.31
N ARG A 51 1.19 19.36 -17.92
CA ARG A 51 0.90 20.80 -18.04
C ARG A 51 1.17 21.27 -19.46
N GLU A 52 0.37 22.20 -19.97
CA GLU A 52 0.55 22.75 -21.33
C GLU A 52 1.97 23.27 -21.57
N ALA A 53 2.56 23.95 -20.59
CA ALA A 53 3.92 24.49 -20.67
C ALA A 53 5.03 23.43 -20.83
N GLU A 54 4.73 22.17 -20.52
CA GLU A 54 5.68 21.05 -20.58
C GLU A 54 5.49 20.21 -21.86
N MET A 55 4.49 20.55 -22.66
CA MET A 55 4.16 19.87 -23.91
C MET A 55 4.72 20.61 -25.11
N THR A 56 5.17 19.84 -26.11
CA THR A 56 5.39 20.40 -27.45
C THR A 56 4.05 20.79 -28.10
N PRO A 57 3.99 21.80 -29.00
CA PRO A 57 2.75 22.18 -29.67
C PRO A 57 2.04 21.02 -30.39
N ALA A 58 2.81 20.13 -31.01
CA ALA A 58 2.27 18.94 -31.67
C ALA A 58 1.55 18.00 -30.68
N LEU A 59 2.12 17.83 -29.48
CA LEU A 59 1.53 16.99 -28.44
C LEU A 59 0.23 17.60 -27.90
N GLN A 60 0.18 18.91 -27.69
CA GLN A 60 -1.04 19.58 -27.22
C GLN A 60 -2.24 19.35 -28.12
N THR A 61 -2.05 19.33 -29.45
CA THR A 61 -3.15 19.24 -30.41
C THR A 61 -3.48 17.80 -30.83
N GLN A 62 -2.49 16.91 -30.84
CA GLN A 62 -2.65 15.58 -31.43
C GLN A 62 -2.73 14.45 -30.42
N PHE A 63 -2.35 14.66 -29.15
CA PHE A 63 -2.28 13.59 -28.16
C PHE A 63 -3.66 13.05 -27.79
N VAL A 64 -3.84 11.72 -27.89
CA VAL A 64 -5.09 11.03 -27.58
C VAL A 64 -4.96 10.25 -26.27
N PHE A 65 -3.96 9.38 -26.16
CA PHE A 65 -3.67 8.64 -24.93
C PHE A 65 -2.23 8.14 -24.90
N ALA A 66 -1.75 7.85 -23.69
CA ALA A 66 -0.49 7.16 -23.46
C ALA A 66 -0.76 5.85 -22.72
N SER A 67 -0.02 4.80 -23.07
CA SER A 67 -0.03 3.52 -22.37
C SER A 67 1.39 3.16 -21.97
N LEU A 68 1.60 2.94 -20.67
CA LEU A 68 2.89 2.57 -20.10
C LEU A 68 2.84 1.12 -19.64
N SER A 69 3.64 0.27 -20.26
CA SER A 69 3.84 -1.11 -19.85
C SER A 69 5.06 -1.21 -18.94
N LEU A 70 4.88 -1.83 -17.79
CA LEU A 70 5.91 -1.95 -16.76
C LEU A 70 5.76 -3.28 -16.00
N LEU A 71 6.86 -3.75 -15.42
CA LEU A 71 6.92 -4.94 -14.58
C LEU A 71 7.09 -4.51 -13.13
N ILE A 72 6.10 -4.81 -12.28
CA ILE A 72 6.23 -4.66 -10.83
C ILE A 72 6.56 -6.03 -10.24
N ASN A 73 7.77 -6.18 -9.72
CA ASN A 73 8.34 -7.44 -9.27
C ASN A 73 8.35 -8.52 -10.37
N LYS A 74 7.25 -9.25 -10.55
CA LYS A 74 7.03 -10.26 -11.60
C LYS A 74 5.68 -10.10 -12.32
N THR A 75 4.92 -9.08 -11.96
CA THR A 75 3.57 -8.84 -12.45
C THR A 75 3.64 -7.81 -13.59
N PRO A 76 3.26 -8.18 -14.82
CA PRO A 76 3.14 -7.21 -15.90
C PRO A 76 1.94 -6.30 -15.61
N LEU A 77 2.16 -4.99 -15.68
CA LEU A 77 1.16 -3.94 -15.48
C LEU A 77 1.19 -2.99 -16.69
N THR A 78 0.03 -2.71 -17.23
CA THR A 78 -0.18 -1.71 -18.26
C THR A 78 -1.05 -0.59 -17.70
N LEU A 79 -0.56 0.64 -17.76
CA LEU A 79 -1.24 1.85 -17.30
C LEU A 79 -1.57 2.73 -18.50
N GLU A 80 -2.86 2.85 -18.82
CA GLU A 80 -3.35 3.62 -19.94
C GLU A 80 -4.11 4.85 -19.46
N ARG A 81 -3.77 6.02 -20.01
CA ARG A 81 -4.39 7.30 -19.62
C ARG A 81 -4.66 8.16 -20.85
N ASN A 82 -5.93 8.51 -21.04
CA ASN A 82 -6.37 9.44 -22.08
C ASN A 82 -5.92 10.86 -21.77
N ALA A 83 -5.72 11.66 -22.81
CA ALA A 83 -5.44 13.09 -22.71
C ALA A 83 -6.48 13.78 -21.83
N HIS A 84 -6.01 14.64 -20.92
CA HIS A 84 -6.84 15.41 -19.98
C HIS A 84 -7.70 14.55 -19.02
N SER A 85 -7.48 13.24 -18.93
CA SER A 85 -8.19 12.37 -17.99
C SER A 85 -7.53 12.39 -16.61
N ASN A 86 -8.34 12.30 -15.56
CA ASN A 86 -7.90 12.03 -14.18
C ASN A 86 -8.04 10.54 -13.80
N GLN A 87 -8.53 9.72 -14.72
CA GLN A 87 -8.70 8.28 -14.57
C GLN A 87 -7.63 7.55 -15.38
N VAL A 88 -7.05 6.51 -14.78
CA VAL A 88 -6.08 5.62 -15.39
C VAL A 88 -6.70 4.23 -15.50
N ARG A 89 -6.63 3.63 -16.67
CA ARG A 89 -6.98 2.23 -16.87
C ARG A 89 -5.76 1.38 -16.55
N ALA A 90 -5.83 0.62 -15.47
CA ALA A 90 -4.78 -0.30 -15.09
C ALA A 90 -5.18 -1.72 -15.48
N ARG A 91 -4.29 -2.43 -16.19
CA ARG A 91 -4.45 -3.83 -16.58
C ARG A 91 -3.25 -4.63 -16.13
N TRP A 92 -3.44 -5.75 -15.45
CA TRP A 92 -2.34 -6.61 -15.03
C TRP A 92 -2.76 -8.08 -15.05
N ASP A 93 -1.77 -8.96 -15.17
CA ASP A 93 -2.00 -10.40 -15.11
C ASP A 93 -1.55 -10.94 -13.76
N PHE A 94 -2.43 -11.66 -13.07
CA PHE A 94 -2.10 -12.36 -11.84
C PHE A 94 -2.50 -13.83 -11.97
N ASP A 95 -1.52 -14.72 -11.82
CA ASP A 95 -1.72 -16.18 -11.90
C ASP A 95 -2.47 -16.65 -13.16
N GLY A 96 -2.15 -16.03 -14.31
CA GLY A 96 -2.77 -16.36 -15.60
C GLY A 96 -4.16 -15.76 -15.83
N GLN A 97 -4.68 -14.96 -14.90
CA GLN A 97 -5.92 -14.19 -15.08
C GLN A 97 -5.62 -12.72 -15.32
N ALA A 98 -6.22 -12.17 -16.37
CA ALA A 98 -6.13 -10.75 -16.71
C ALA A 98 -7.16 -9.95 -15.91
N PHE A 99 -6.68 -8.95 -15.17
CA PHE A 99 -7.49 -7.99 -14.42
C PHE A 99 -7.41 -6.62 -15.08
N GLY A 100 -8.50 -5.85 -14.99
CA GLY A 100 -8.57 -4.50 -15.53
C GLY A 100 -9.52 -3.63 -14.73
N ILE A 101 -9.04 -2.49 -14.23
CA ILE A 101 -9.84 -1.52 -13.47
C ILE A 101 -9.60 -0.09 -13.97
N MET A 102 -10.60 0.77 -13.77
CA MET A 102 -10.43 2.22 -13.88
C MET A 102 -10.14 2.78 -12.50
N ILE A 103 -9.00 3.43 -12.31
CA ILE A 103 -8.56 3.95 -11.03
C ILE A 103 -8.26 5.46 -11.13
N PRO A 104 -8.68 6.28 -10.15
CA PRO A 104 -8.28 7.68 -10.11
C PRO A 104 -6.77 7.84 -10.00
N ALA A 105 -6.21 8.80 -10.72
CA ALA A 105 -4.78 9.10 -10.70
C ALA A 105 -4.30 9.66 -9.35
N ARG A 106 -5.16 10.44 -8.66
CA ARG A 106 -4.79 11.15 -7.41
C ARG A 106 -5.87 11.25 -6.35
N VAL A 107 -7.08 11.66 -6.74
CA VAL A 107 -8.16 11.92 -5.79
C VAL A 107 -9.01 10.68 -5.67
N ALA A 108 -9.04 10.08 -4.48
CA ALA A 108 -9.87 8.93 -4.18
C ALA A 108 -11.33 9.21 -4.51
N ALA A 109 -11.98 8.26 -5.18
CA ALA A 109 -13.41 8.30 -5.49
C ALA A 109 -14.17 7.14 -4.83
N GLY A 110 -13.53 6.48 -3.86
CA GLY A 110 -13.96 5.22 -3.26
C GLY A 110 -12.96 4.10 -3.54
N GLU A 111 -13.19 2.97 -2.90
CA GLU A 111 -12.40 1.75 -3.10
C GLU A 111 -12.72 1.13 -4.47
N VAL A 112 -11.68 0.87 -5.25
CA VAL A 112 -11.80 0.38 -6.63
C VAL A 112 -11.68 -1.15 -6.70
N LEU A 113 -10.98 -1.75 -5.74
CA LEU A 113 -10.81 -3.19 -5.58
C LEU A 113 -11.41 -3.60 -4.24
N PRO A 114 -12.46 -4.45 -4.18
CA PRO A 114 -13.10 -4.84 -2.93
C PRO A 114 -12.12 -5.42 -1.91
N ASP A 115 -12.26 -5.02 -0.65
CA ASP A 115 -11.49 -5.51 0.51
C ASP A 115 -9.96 -5.37 0.39
N SER A 116 -9.47 -4.46 -0.46
CA SER A 116 -8.04 -4.25 -0.73
C SER A 116 -7.49 -2.93 -0.16
N GLY A 117 -8.37 -1.96 0.09
CA GLY A 117 -8.05 -0.59 0.48
C GLY A 117 -7.45 0.26 -0.65
N VAL A 118 -7.54 -0.20 -1.91
CA VAL A 118 -7.00 0.51 -3.08
C VAL A 118 -8.01 1.55 -3.58
N GLU A 119 -7.66 2.83 -3.42
CA GLU A 119 -8.52 3.97 -3.81
C GLU A 119 -7.92 4.77 -4.97
N VAL A 120 -6.59 4.81 -5.08
CA VAL A 120 -5.84 5.64 -6.03
C VAL A 120 -4.73 4.82 -6.70
N LEU A 121 -4.28 5.22 -7.90
CA LEU A 121 -3.20 4.56 -8.66
C LEU A 121 -1.96 4.24 -7.80
N SER A 122 -1.58 5.15 -6.92
CA SER A 122 -0.49 4.96 -5.96
C SER A 122 -0.68 3.72 -5.10
N ASP A 123 -1.89 3.49 -4.59
CA ASP A 123 -2.21 2.33 -3.74
C ASP A 123 -2.14 1.04 -4.54
N LEU A 124 -2.57 1.05 -5.81
CA LEU A 124 -2.46 -0.10 -6.69
C LEU A 124 -0.99 -0.49 -6.91
N ILE A 125 -0.10 0.49 -7.15
CA ILE A 125 1.33 0.22 -7.31
C ILE A 125 1.92 -0.42 -6.04
N PHE A 126 1.57 0.10 -4.87
CA PHE A 126 1.99 -0.50 -3.59
C PHE A 126 1.42 -1.90 -3.40
N TYR A 127 0.13 -2.10 -3.68
CA TYR A 127 -0.56 -3.38 -3.60
C TYR A 127 0.11 -4.44 -4.47
N LEU A 128 0.33 -4.15 -5.76
CA LEU A 128 1.02 -5.04 -6.69
C LEU A 128 2.48 -5.30 -6.29
N SER A 129 3.11 -4.34 -5.60
CA SER A 129 4.46 -4.53 -5.06
C SER A 129 4.52 -5.41 -3.79
N GLY A 130 3.37 -5.81 -3.24
CA GLY A 130 3.26 -6.56 -1.98
C GLY A 130 3.66 -5.73 -0.75
N LYS A 131 3.53 -4.39 -0.84
CA LYS A 131 3.85 -3.45 0.24
C LYS A 131 2.59 -2.68 0.62
N LYS A 132 2.40 -2.44 1.91
CA LYS A 132 1.39 -1.48 2.36
C LYS A 132 1.97 -0.06 2.24
N PRO A 133 1.21 0.93 1.75
CA PRO A 133 1.66 2.31 1.72
C PRO A 133 1.98 2.74 3.16
N PRO A 134 3.22 3.21 3.44
CA PRO A 134 3.58 3.63 4.79
C PRO A 134 2.73 4.83 5.21
N ARG A 135 2.36 4.89 6.48
CA ARG A 135 1.59 6.01 7.05
C ARG A 135 2.52 6.88 7.88
N VAL A 136 2.49 8.18 7.61
CA VAL A 136 3.36 9.18 8.23
C VAL A 136 2.49 10.27 8.85
N ARG A 137 2.93 10.82 9.99
CA ARG A 137 2.17 11.89 10.64
C ARG A 137 2.17 13.15 9.78
N ARG A 138 0.98 13.69 9.49
CA ARG A 138 0.79 14.92 8.72
C ARG A 138 1.52 16.11 9.34
N SER A 139 1.61 16.16 10.67
CA SER A 139 2.41 17.15 11.41
C SER A 139 3.28 16.46 12.45
N LYS A 140 4.57 16.80 12.47
CA LYS A 140 5.51 16.29 13.48
C LYS A 140 5.50 17.09 14.78
N THR A 141 4.82 18.24 14.78
CA THR A 141 4.74 19.17 15.91
C THR A 141 3.50 18.96 16.76
N LYS A 142 2.46 18.33 16.21
CA LYS A 142 1.24 17.99 16.93
C LYS A 142 1.19 16.48 17.15
N GLU A 143 1.11 16.04 18.40
CA GLU A 143 1.02 14.61 18.72
C GLU A 143 -0.27 13.97 18.17
N ASP A 144 -1.33 14.76 18.04
CA ASP A 144 -2.66 14.35 17.56
C ASP A 144 -2.86 14.58 16.04
N SER A 145 -1.77 14.63 15.27
CA SER A 145 -1.87 14.84 13.83
C SER A 145 -2.36 13.57 13.12
N GLU A 146 -3.32 13.72 12.22
CA GLU A 146 -3.77 12.65 11.32
C GLU A 146 -2.59 11.95 10.63
N LEU A 147 -2.67 10.62 10.54
CA LEU A 147 -1.73 9.80 9.79
C LEU A 147 -2.10 9.87 8.30
N GLU A 148 -1.21 10.43 7.48
CA GLU A 148 -1.35 10.50 6.03
C GLU A 148 -0.60 9.33 5.38
N ARG A 149 -1.17 8.74 4.33
CA ARG A 149 -0.51 7.69 3.54
C ARG A 149 0.53 8.34 2.61
N LEU A 150 1.70 7.73 2.55
CA LEU A 150 2.77 8.13 1.63
C LEU A 150 2.44 7.63 0.22
N SER A 151 2.51 8.52 -0.78
CA SER A 151 2.21 8.17 -2.16
C SER A 151 3.45 7.66 -2.90
N PHE A 152 3.25 6.81 -3.90
CA PHE A 152 4.28 6.43 -4.88
C PHE A 152 4.91 7.66 -5.53
N ARG A 153 4.15 8.75 -5.70
CA ARG A 153 4.69 10.00 -6.26
C ARG A 153 5.76 10.65 -5.39
N ASP A 154 5.64 10.50 -4.07
CA ASP A 154 6.65 10.99 -3.14
C ASP A 154 7.94 10.15 -3.26
N LEU A 155 7.82 8.85 -3.56
CA LEU A 155 8.96 7.98 -3.90
C LEU A 155 9.56 8.31 -5.27
N TYR A 156 8.73 8.63 -6.26
CA TYR A 156 9.16 8.89 -7.63
C TYR A 156 10.15 10.04 -7.75
N TRP A 157 10.12 11.03 -6.84
CA TRP A 157 11.12 12.09 -6.79
C TRP A 157 12.55 11.60 -6.63
N TYR A 158 12.76 10.43 -6.01
CA TYR A 158 14.08 9.83 -5.85
C TYR A 158 14.52 9.04 -7.09
N CYS A 159 13.60 8.78 -8.02
CA CYS A 159 13.83 8.01 -9.24
C CYS A 159 13.85 8.87 -10.51
N TYR A 160 13.44 10.14 -10.41
CA TYR A 160 13.37 11.07 -11.53
C TYR A 160 14.18 12.33 -11.22
N LEU A 161 15.13 12.62 -12.10
CA LEU A 161 15.96 13.80 -12.00
C LEU A 161 15.67 14.74 -13.17
N ASP A 162 15.31 15.98 -12.83
CA ASP A 162 15.02 17.03 -13.79
C ASP A 162 16.30 17.80 -14.17
N GLN A 163 16.39 18.21 -15.44
CA GLN A 163 17.58 18.84 -16.00
C GLN A 163 17.90 20.18 -15.31
N ASP A 164 16.88 20.94 -14.92
CA ASP A 164 17.05 22.27 -14.33
C ASP A 164 17.44 22.24 -12.84
N ASN A 165 17.33 21.08 -12.20
CA ASN A 165 17.37 20.92 -10.74
C ASN A 165 18.49 20.01 -10.24
N MET A 166 19.52 19.77 -11.07
CA MET A 166 20.63 18.86 -10.74
C MET A 166 21.43 19.25 -9.50
N ASP A 167 21.57 20.56 -9.22
CA ASP A 167 22.61 21.06 -8.31
C ASP A 167 22.14 21.43 -6.89
N SER A 168 20.83 21.43 -6.60
CA SER A 168 20.34 21.87 -5.28
C SER A 168 19.09 21.12 -4.81
N SER A 169 18.04 21.05 -5.62
CA SER A 169 16.71 20.61 -5.14
C SER A 169 16.44 19.10 -5.21
N PHE A 170 17.47 18.27 -5.42
CA PHE A 170 17.39 16.82 -5.68
C PHE A 170 16.42 16.07 -4.73
N PHE A 171 16.46 16.41 -3.45
CA PHE A 171 15.59 15.80 -2.42
C PHE A 171 14.61 16.79 -1.80
N ASN A 172 14.45 17.99 -2.35
CA ASN A 172 13.69 19.09 -1.73
C ASN A 172 14.11 19.33 -0.25
N LEU A 173 15.40 19.12 0.07
CA LEU A 173 15.94 19.26 1.43
C LEU A 173 16.51 20.66 1.70
N ASP A 174 16.61 21.49 0.67
CA ASP A 174 17.15 22.85 0.78
C ASP A 174 16.27 23.75 1.64
N ASP A 175 16.84 24.88 2.04
CA ASP A 175 16.13 25.89 2.83
C ASP A 175 15.17 26.74 1.99
N GLY A 176 15.35 26.78 0.67
CA GLY A 176 14.40 27.37 -0.28
C GLY A 176 13.27 26.43 -0.73
N ALA A 177 13.34 25.15 -0.37
CA ALA A 177 12.33 24.17 -0.78
C ALA A 177 11.01 24.36 -0.01
N ASN A 178 9.89 24.03 -0.66
CA ASN A 178 8.59 24.07 0.00
C ASN A 178 8.60 23.19 1.25
N TYR A 179 8.31 23.79 2.42
CA TYR A 179 8.34 23.16 3.73
C TYR A 179 7.61 21.81 3.78
N TRP A 180 6.47 21.70 3.09
CA TRP A 180 5.68 20.48 3.02
C TRP A 180 6.39 19.36 2.25
N LYS A 181 6.99 19.69 1.10
CA LYS A 181 7.78 18.74 0.30
C LYS A 181 9.02 18.28 1.03
N LYS A 182 9.67 19.17 1.79
CA LYS A 182 10.84 18.84 2.63
C LYS A 182 10.49 17.83 3.71
N LEU A 183 9.35 18.00 4.39
CA LEU A 183 8.88 17.04 5.40
C LEU A 183 8.59 15.66 4.78
N LYS A 184 7.81 15.62 3.69
CA LYS A 184 7.51 14.37 2.99
C LYS A 184 8.77 13.67 2.47
N SER A 185 9.70 14.42 1.88
CA SER A 185 10.96 13.88 1.39
C SER A 185 11.78 13.23 2.51
N ARG A 186 11.83 13.83 3.70
CA ARG A 186 12.50 13.21 4.86
C ARG A 186 11.84 11.90 5.28
N ASP A 187 10.52 11.80 5.16
CA ASP A 187 9.79 10.58 5.48
C ASP A 187 9.97 9.49 4.42
N VAL A 188 10.04 9.87 3.15
CA VAL A 188 10.47 8.98 2.06
C VAL A 188 11.89 8.47 2.29
N LEU A 189 12.82 9.34 2.69
CA LEU A 189 14.20 8.94 2.97
C LEU A 189 14.26 7.97 4.15
N ARG A 190 13.53 8.25 5.24
CA ARG A 190 13.36 7.30 6.35
C ARG A 190 12.79 5.99 5.86
N PHE A 191 11.86 6.04 4.92
CA PHE A 191 11.29 4.85 4.31
C PHE A 191 12.27 4.00 3.53
N ILE A 192 13.04 4.64 2.66
CA ILE A 192 14.07 3.98 1.85
C ILE A 192 15.17 3.40 2.74
N VAL A 193 15.61 4.14 3.76
CA VAL A 193 16.70 3.74 4.68
C VAL A 193 16.23 2.73 5.74
N GLY A 194 14.93 2.47 5.84
CA GLY A 194 14.33 1.51 6.77
C GLY A 194 14.24 2.01 8.22
N PHE A 195 14.33 3.32 8.43
CA PHE A 195 14.29 3.96 9.74
C PHE A 195 12.84 4.21 10.16
N HIS A 196 12.12 3.12 10.46
CA HIS A 196 10.69 3.15 10.77
C HIS A 196 10.40 2.91 12.25
N GLN A 197 10.49 3.97 13.06
CA GLN A 197 9.78 4.01 14.34
C GLN A 197 8.25 4.01 14.13
N GLU A 198 7.77 4.43 12.95
CA GLU A 198 6.35 4.48 12.61
C GLU A 198 5.72 3.11 12.32
N GLN A 199 6.47 2.14 11.78
CA GLN A 199 5.99 0.74 11.72
C GLN A 199 5.83 0.15 13.11
N VAL A 200 6.67 0.55 14.06
CA VAL A 200 6.50 0.18 15.47
C VAL A 200 5.26 0.86 16.04
N ALA A 201 5.06 2.15 15.77
CA ALA A 201 3.85 2.86 16.20
C ALA A 201 2.56 2.30 15.59
N GLU A 202 2.57 1.86 14.32
CA GLU A 202 1.43 1.20 13.68
C GLU A 202 1.17 -0.19 14.28
N LEU A 203 2.21 -0.96 14.55
CA LEU A 203 2.09 -2.25 15.25
C LEU A 203 1.59 -2.05 16.69
N GLU A 204 2.03 -1.01 17.38
CA GLU A 204 1.55 -0.61 18.70
C GLU A 204 0.08 -0.17 18.66
N ALA A 205 -0.33 0.57 17.64
CA ALA A 205 -1.73 0.95 17.45
C ALA A 205 -2.62 -0.27 17.14
N GLN A 206 -2.15 -1.21 16.31
CA GLN A 206 -2.85 -2.47 16.05
C GLN A 206 -2.93 -3.35 17.32
N LEU A 207 -1.89 -3.33 18.15
CA LEU A 207 -1.88 -4.01 19.44
C LEU A 207 -2.88 -3.41 20.42
N GLU A 208 -2.98 -2.07 20.49
CA GLU A 208 -3.96 -1.38 21.33
C GLU A 208 -5.41 -1.66 20.87
N LEU A 209 -5.68 -1.67 19.57
CA LEU A 209 -6.98 -2.09 19.04
C LEU A 209 -7.31 -3.54 19.45
N ALA A 210 -6.35 -4.46 19.29
CA ALA A 210 -6.53 -5.84 19.69
C ALA A 210 -6.75 -6.00 21.22
N ARG A 211 -6.09 -5.17 22.05
CA ARG A 211 -6.31 -5.13 23.51
C ARG A 211 -7.69 -4.61 23.87
N ALA A 212 -8.16 -3.57 23.19
CA ALA A 212 -9.49 -3.01 23.39
C ALA A 212 -10.58 -4.04 23.04
N ASP A 213 -10.41 -4.77 21.93
CA ASP A 213 -11.33 -5.84 21.55
C ASP A 213 -11.29 -7.01 22.54
N ARG A 214 -10.11 -7.36 23.07
CA ARG A 214 -9.96 -8.34 24.14
C ARG A 214 -10.75 -7.95 25.38
N LEU A 215 -10.63 -6.70 25.83
CA LEU A 215 -11.36 -6.19 27.00
C LEU A 215 -12.89 -6.23 26.78
N LYS A 216 -13.36 -5.90 25.57
CA LYS A 216 -14.78 -6.04 25.21
C LYS A 216 -15.24 -7.50 25.25
N CYS A 217 -14.44 -8.42 24.70
CA CYS A 217 -14.75 -9.85 24.74
C CYS A 217 -14.72 -10.41 26.17
N GLU A 218 -13.77 -9.98 27.02
CA GLU A 218 -13.69 -10.36 28.43
C GLU A 218 -14.88 -9.81 29.23
N ALA A 219 -15.30 -8.56 29.00
CA ALA A 219 -16.48 -7.98 29.61
C ALA A 219 -17.77 -8.69 29.17
N GLY A 220 -17.88 -9.02 27.88
CA GLY A 220 -18.98 -9.83 27.35
C GLY A 220 -19.01 -11.24 27.93
N ALA A 221 -17.85 -11.89 28.06
CA ALA A 221 -17.73 -13.21 28.68
C ALA A 221 -18.05 -13.16 30.18
N ALA A 222 -17.66 -12.10 30.89
CA ALA A 222 -18.00 -11.88 32.29
C ALA A 222 -19.51 -11.69 32.47
N ALA A 223 -20.15 -10.87 31.63
CA ALA A 223 -21.60 -10.69 31.65
C ALA A 223 -22.37 -11.98 31.32
N ILE A 224 -21.87 -12.78 30.36
CA ILE A 224 -22.42 -14.10 30.04
C ILE A 224 -22.20 -15.08 31.20
N SER A 225 -21.03 -15.06 31.83
CA SER A 225 -20.72 -15.90 33.00
C SER A 225 -21.57 -15.53 34.21
N GLU A 226 -21.80 -14.24 34.46
CA GLU A 226 -22.69 -13.76 35.53
C GLU A 226 -24.16 -14.13 35.25
N ALA A 227 -24.61 -14.00 34.00
CA ALA A 227 -25.92 -14.48 33.56
C ALA A 227 -26.07 -16.01 33.65
N LEU A 228 -25.02 -16.78 33.35
CA LEU A 228 -25.02 -18.24 33.44
C LEU A 228 -24.89 -18.75 34.89
N ASN A 229 -24.16 -18.04 35.76
CA ASN A 229 -24.09 -18.31 37.20
C ASN A 229 -25.43 -18.03 37.88
N SER A 230 -26.19 -17.04 37.39
CA SER A 230 -27.58 -16.81 37.83
C SER A 230 -28.56 -17.91 37.39
N ALA A 231 -28.13 -18.79 36.47
CA ALA A 231 -28.95 -19.84 35.87
C ALA A 231 -28.49 -21.28 36.19
N GLU A 232 -27.55 -21.48 37.14
CA GLU A 232 -27.00 -22.79 37.55
C GLU A 232 -26.66 -23.75 36.38
N ILE A 233 -25.81 -23.32 35.43
CA ILE A 233 -25.23 -24.27 34.47
C ILE A 233 -23.71 -24.13 34.44
N THR A 234 -23.05 -25.14 34.99
CA THR A 234 -21.60 -25.33 35.05
C THR A 234 -21.04 -25.65 33.65
N SER A 235 -20.39 -24.68 33.00
CA SER A 235 -19.40 -24.91 31.92
C SER A 235 -18.15 -24.04 32.11
N GLN A 236 -17.61 -24.05 33.33
CA GLN A 236 -16.39 -23.30 33.68
C GLN A 236 -15.15 -23.85 32.99
N ALA A 237 -15.12 -25.15 32.66
CA ALA A 237 -13.94 -25.80 32.08
C ALA A 237 -13.66 -25.35 30.63
N GLU A 238 -14.69 -25.21 29.79
CA GLU A 238 -14.51 -24.83 28.37
C GLU A 238 -14.09 -23.35 28.20
N LEU A 239 -14.53 -22.49 29.12
CA LEU A 239 -14.17 -21.07 29.13
C LEU A 239 -12.73 -20.84 29.60
N ASP A 240 -12.29 -21.59 30.61
CA ASP A 240 -10.91 -21.52 31.09
C ASP A 240 -9.90 -22.05 30.08
N ASP A 241 -10.28 -23.07 29.29
CA ASP A 241 -9.43 -23.60 28.23
C ASP A 241 -9.28 -22.61 27.06
N LYS A 242 -10.37 -21.96 26.63
CA LYS A 242 -10.28 -20.88 25.63
C LYS A 242 -9.48 -19.67 26.11
N LYS A 243 -9.60 -19.31 27.39
CA LYS A 243 -8.82 -18.22 27.99
C LYS A 243 -7.32 -18.56 28.00
N LYS A 244 -6.95 -19.80 28.33
CA LYS A 244 -5.56 -20.28 28.27
C LYS A 244 -5.02 -20.29 26.84
N GLU A 245 -5.82 -20.70 25.87
CA GLU A 245 -5.43 -20.72 24.46
C GLU A 245 -5.11 -19.31 23.94
N ILE A 246 -6.00 -18.35 24.21
CA ILE A 246 -5.79 -16.94 23.81
C ILE A 246 -4.58 -16.33 24.53
N SER A 247 -4.40 -16.62 25.82
CA SER A 247 -3.24 -16.15 26.59
C SER A 247 -1.92 -16.71 26.02
N SER A 248 -1.93 -17.97 25.57
CA SER A 248 -0.79 -18.59 24.89
C SER A 248 -0.47 -17.93 23.55
N MET A 249 -1.49 -17.53 22.80
CA MET A 249 -1.31 -16.80 21.53
C MET A 249 -0.69 -15.42 21.75
N ILE A 250 -1.09 -14.71 22.81
CA ILE A 250 -0.52 -13.40 23.18
C ILE A 250 0.94 -13.55 23.60
N ALA A 251 1.26 -14.51 24.47
CA ALA A 251 2.63 -14.76 24.90
C ALA A 251 3.56 -15.12 23.72
N LYS A 252 3.04 -15.86 22.72
CA LYS A 252 3.76 -16.12 21.47
C LYS A 252 3.97 -14.85 20.65
N ALA A 253 2.96 -14.00 20.53
CA ALA A 253 3.08 -12.74 19.82
C ALA A 253 4.06 -11.76 20.49
N GLU A 254 4.09 -11.70 21.82
CA GLU A 254 5.06 -10.91 22.58
C GLU A 254 6.49 -11.45 22.41
N ALA A 255 6.67 -12.76 22.46
CA ALA A 255 7.95 -13.40 22.18
C ALA A 255 8.42 -13.16 20.73
N ASP A 256 7.50 -13.15 19.76
CA ASP A 256 7.79 -12.83 18.37
C ASP A 256 8.21 -11.35 18.22
N ILE A 257 7.54 -10.42 18.91
CA ILE A 257 7.89 -8.98 18.94
C ILE A 257 9.28 -8.78 19.54
N ASP A 258 9.59 -9.45 20.64
CA ASP A 258 10.91 -9.34 21.29
C ASP A 258 12.00 -10.02 20.45
N SER A 259 11.68 -11.10 19.74
CA SER A 259 12.60 -11.71 18.76
C SER A 259 12.87 -10.77 17.57
N VAL A 260 11.87 -10.00 17.14
CA VAL A 260 12.01 -8.98 16.09
C VAL A 260 12.83 -7.79 16.59
N ARG A 261 12.66 -7.38 17.85
CA ARG A 261 13.48 -6.35 18.51
C ARG A 261 14.94 -6.79 18.65
N ALA A 262 15.18 -8.03 19.06
CA ALA A 262 16.53 -8.59 19.20
C ALA A 262 17.21 -8.79 17.82
N LYS A 263 16.48 -9.26 16.81
CA LYS A 263 16.99 -9.38 15.43
C LYS A 263 17.30 -8.02 14.78
N LYS A 264 16.64 -6.93 15.19
CA LYS A 264 16.94 -5.56 14.72
C LYS A 264 18.29 -5.01 15.20
N GLN A 265 18.87 -5.54 16.29
CA GLN A 265 20.20 -5.13 16.76
C GLN A 265 21.36 -5.86 16.04
N GLY A 266 21.10 -6.96 15.33
CA GLY A 266 22.11 -7.76 14.63
C GLY A 266 21.93 -7.76 13.11
N LEU A 267 22.35 -6.68 12.45
CA LEU A 267 22.64 -6.54 11.00
C LEU A 267 21.63 -6.98 9.92
N ARG A 268 21.59 -6.10 8.90
CA ARG A 268 21.05 -6.22 7.54
C ARG A 268 21.22 -7.61 6.88
N SER A 269 20.23 -7.95 6.02
CA SER A 269 20.20 -8.97 4.94
C SER A 269 19.32 -10.23 5.20
N PRO A 270 19.19 -11.16 4.23
CA PRO A 270 18.06 -11.43 3.33
C PRO A 270 17.00 -12.38 3.91
N SER A 271 16.86 -12.42 5.24
CA SER A 271 15.97 -13.36 5.96
C SER A 271 14.48 -12.98 5.94
N MET A 272 14.13 -11.82 5.36
CA MET A 272 12.78 -11.23 5.42
C MET A 272 11.73 -11.98 4.58
N GLU A 273 12.13 -12.70 3.54
CA GLU A 273 11.19 -13.48 2.70
C GLU A 273 10.52 -14.60 3.50
N SER A 274 11.26 -15.28 4.39
CA SER A 274 10.72 -16.36 5.23
C SER A 274 9.76 -15.88 6.32
N LEU A 275 9.88 -14.63 6.75
CA LEU A 275 9.01 -14.02 7.77
C LEU A 275 7.69 -13.54 7.15
N GLN A 276 7.73 -13.07 5.91
CA GLN A 276 6.54 -12.63 5.19
C GLN A 276 5.62 -13.82 4.86
N GLU A 277 6.20 -14.97 4.45
CA GLU A 277 5.44 -16.21 4.26
C GLU A 277 4.83 -16.75 5.56
N LYS A 278 5.56 -16.65 6.68
CA LYS A 278 5.04 -17.05 8.00
C LYS A 278 3.90 -16.15 8.47
N ALA A 279 4.01 -14.84 8.24
CA ALA A 279 2.94 -13.88 8.57
C ALA A 279 1.67 -14.14 7.74
N GLN A 280 1.80 -14.43 6.44
CA GLN A 280 0.66 -14.80 5.59
C GLN A 280 0.00 -16.11 6.04
N ARG A 281 0.78 -17.14 6.40
CA ARG A 281 0.24 -18.40 6.94
C ARG A 281 -0.51 -18.21 8.26
N LEU A 282 -0.02 -17.33 9.14
CA LEU A 282 -0.68 -17.01 10.40
C LEU A 282 -1.97 -16.20 10.19
N ALA A 283 -1.98 -15.26 9.24
CA ALA A 283 -3.19 -14.53 8.85
C ALA A 283 -4.26 -15.47 8.27
N GLN A 284 -3.87 -16.43 7.43
CA GLN A 284 -4.78 -17.44 6.88
C GLN A 284 -5.40 -18.32 7.99
N LYS A 285 -4.58 -18.72 8.97
CA LYS A 285 -5.07 -19.49 10.14
C LYS A 285 -6.05 -18.70 10.99
N LYS A 286 -5.80 -17.40 11.20
CA LYS A 286 -6.70 -16.52 11.94
C LYS A 286 -8.06 -16.39 11.24
N CYS A 287 -8.06 -16.15 9.92
CA CYS A 287 -9.29 -16.07 9.13
C CYS A 287 -10.11 -17.36 9.17
N ASN A 288 -9.45 -18.52 9.12
CA ASN A 288 -10.13 -19.82 9.24
C ASN A 288 -10.75 -20.03 10.63
N LEU A 289 -10.09 -19.58 11.70
CA LEU A 289 -10.63 -19.65 13.06
C LEU A 289 -11.83 -18.71 13.24
N GLU A 290 -11.77 -17.51 12.67
CA GLU A 290 -12.90 -16.55 12.69
C GLU A 290 -14.14 -17.11 11.98
N ARG A 291 -13.96 -17.76 10.82
CA ARG A 291 -15.07 -18.44 10.12
C ARG A 291 -15.66 -19.59 10.92
N ALA A 292 -14.81 -20.43 11.54
CA ALA A 292 -15.28 -21.52 12.37
C ALA A 292 -16.07 -21.04 13.60
N ILE A 293 -15.70 -19.88 14.16
CA ILE A 293 -16.44 -19.25 15.26
C ILE A 293 -17.80 -18.72 14.78
N GLU A 294 -17.86 -18.15 13.57
CA GLU A 294 -19.12 -17.69 12.96
C GLU A 294 -20.08 -18.87 12.71
N ASP A 295 -19.57 -19.98 12.16
CA ASP A 295 -20.35 -21.20 11.91
C ASP A 295 -20.93 -21.80 13.20
N ILE A 296 -20.13 -21.83 14.28
CA ILE A 296 -20.58 -22.30 15.60
C ILE A 296 -21.66 -21.38 16.18
N LYS A 297 -21.53 -20.05 16.01
CA LYS A 297 -22.56 -19.10 16.45
C LYS A 297 -23.87 -19.30 15.68
N GLU A 298 -23.81 -19.52 14.36
CA GLU A 298 -24.99 -19.85 13.56
C GLU A 298 -25.63 -21.18 13.99
N MET A 299 -24.83 -22.17 14.37
CA MET A 299 -25.34 -23.45 14.85
C MET A 299 -26.08 -23.29 16.20
N ILE A 300 -25.53 -22.48 17.11
CA ILE A 300 -26.13 -22.19 18.42
C ILE A 300 -27.43 -21.37 18.26
N THR A 301 -27.52 -20.45 17.29
CA THR A 301 -28.76 -19.71 17.04
C THR A 301 -29.84 -20.59 16.41
N ARG A 302 -29.48 -21.53 15.52
CA ARG A 302 -30.43 -22.53 14.99
C ARG A 302 -30.94 -23.50 16.05
N ASP A 303 -30.07 -23.96 16.95
CA ASP A 303 -30.46 -24.85 18.07
C ASP A 303 -31.38 -24.15 19.09
N LYS A 304 -31.19 -22.83 19.30
CA LYS A 304 -32.09 -22.03 20.14
C LYS A 304 -33.45 -21.79 19.49
N ALA A 305 -33.52 -21.71 18.16
CA ALA A 305 -34.77 -21.56 17.41
C ALA A 305 -35.62 -22.85 17.37
N HIS A 306 -35.00 -24.02 17.49
CA HIS A 306 -35.70 -25.32 17.53
C HIS A 306 -36.25 -25.72 18.90
N LYS A 307 -35.98 -24.93 19.96
CA LYS A 307 -36.45 -25.18 21.34
C LYS A 307 -37.66 -24.35 21.78
N TYR A 308 -38.31 -23.64 20.85
CA TYR A 308 -39.59 -22.94 21.06
C TYR A 308 -40.67 -23.48 20.13
#